data_AF-A0A953R1R6-F1
#
_entry.id   AF-A0A953R1R6-F1
#
_cell.length_a   1.000
_cell.length_b   1.000
_cell.length_c   1.000
_cell.angle_alpha   90.00
_cell.angle_beta   90.00
_cell.angle_gamma   90.00
#
_symmetry.space_group_name_H-M   'P 1'
#
loop_
_entity.id
_entity.type
_entity.pdbx_description
1 polymer ?
#
loop_
_entity_poly.entity_id
_entity_poly.type
_entity_poly.pdbx_seq_one_letter_code
_entity_poly.pdbx_strand_id
1 'polypeptide(L)'
;MKIAWARGGLRAARRAIRQHQPQWSWYSVKKRAAYLKLCRRRAPRWTDADESHLLWSIDSNASLALIAERLGRTVAAVRKRLRDLDYTAESLGGFKVKDVADMFAVPPARVQYWVAEKLLLTKGGRITDSSVSKFLADHPEKIPFESLSVDMQDWLREMGYPGRAAKQKAAGVDNE
;
A
#
# COMPACT_ATOMS: atom_id res chain seq x y z
N MET A 1 15.96 -30.96 2.86
CA MET A 1 14.97 -30.12 3.59
C MET A 1 15.55 -28.81 4.17
N LYS A 2 16.60 -28.83 5.02
CA LYS A 2 17.23 -27.60 5.56
C LYS A 2 17.75 -26.65 4.47
N ILE A 3 18.25 -27.20 3.35
CA ILE A 3 18.74 -26.44 2.19
C ILE A 3 17.62 -25.68 1.47
N ALA A 4 16.43 -26.29 1.32
CA ALA A 4 15.27 -25.63 0.69
C ALA A 4 14.67 -24.52 1.59
N TRP A 5 14.76 -24.69 2.92
CA TRP A 5 14.42 -23.65 3.88
C TRP A 5 15.36 -22.44 3.77
N ALA A 6 16.68 -22.68 3.71
CA ALA A 6 17.68 -21.62 3.57
C ALA A 6 17.55 -20.86 2.24
N ARG A 7 17.16 -21.54 1.15
CA ARG A 7 17.04 -20.94 -0.20
C ARG A 7 15.69 -20.26 -0.50
N GLY A 8 14.60 -20.63 0.18
CA GLY A 8 13.26 -20.13 -0.19
C GLY A 8 12.23 -20.10 0.95
N GLY A 9 12.69 -20.22 2.20
CA GLY A 9 11.88 -20.13 3.41
C GLY A 9 10.80 -21.21 3.55
N LEU A 10 9.78 -20.90 4.36
CA LEU A 10 8.70 -21.84 4.74
C LEU A 10 7.91 -22.39 3.56
N ARG A 11 7.68 -21.59 2.51
CA ARG A 11 6.92 -22.03 1.32
C ARG A 11 7.71 -23.05 0.50
N ALA A 12 9.01 -22.81 0.30
CA ALA A 12 9.89 -23.76 -0.39
C ALA A 12 10.07 -25.05 0.41
N ALA A 13 10.25 -24.96 1.73
CA ALA A 13 10.36 -26.13 2.59
C ALA A 13 9.07 -26.97 2.62
N ARG A 14 7.89 -26.34 2.68
CA ARG A 14 6.59 -27.04 2.60
C ARG A 14 6.39 -27.74 1.25
N ARG A 15 6.77 -27.10 0.14
CA ARG A 15 6.72 -27.70 -1.20
C ARG A 15 7.66 -28.91 -1.30
N ALA A 16 8.88 -28.79 -0.79
CA ALA A 16 9.83 -29.90 -0.77
C ALA A 16 9.32 -31.08 0.09
N ILE A 17 8.71 -30.83 1.26
CA ILE A 17 8.12 -31.90 2.08
C ILE A 17 7.00 -32.63 1.31
N ARG A 18 6.13 -31.89 0.61
CA ARG A 18 5.04 -32.48 -0.17
C ARG A 18 5.52 -33.27 -1.38
N GLN A 19 6.58 -32.81 -2.05
CA GLN A 19 7.18 -33.52 -3.19
C GLN A 19 7.82 -34.86 -2.76
N HIS A 20 8.48 -34.89 -1.60
CA HIS A 20 9.10 -36.12 -1.09
C HIS A 20 8.12 -37.07 -0.38
N GLN A 21 6.97 -36.57 0.10
CA GLN A 21 6.00 -37.36 0.86
C GLN A 21 4.55 -36.96 0.47
N PRO A 22 4.07 -37.40 -0.71
CA PRO A 22 2.75 -37.02 -1.23
C PRO A 22 1.59 -37.56 -0.39
N GLN A 23 1.76 -38.74 0.22
CA GLN A 23 0.75 -39.40 1.06
C GLN A 23 0.54 -38.75 2.45
N TRP A 24 1.35 -37.77 2.85
CA TRP A 24 1.22 -37.17 4.17
C TRP A 24 0.08 -36.15 4.23
N SER A 25 -0.76 -36.27 5.25
CA SER A 25 -1.77 -35.25 5.53
C SER A 25 -1.14 -33.91 5.87
N TRP A 26 -1.86 -32.82 5.60
CA TRP A 26 -1.39 -31.46 5.85
C TRP A 26 -1.09 -31.20 7.35
N TYR A 27 -1.82 -31.89 8.23
CA TYR A 27 -1.60 -31.87 9.67
C TYR A 27 -0.24 -32.49 10.04
N SER A 28 0.11 -33.65 9.47
CA SER A 28 1.38 -34.33 9.71
C SER A 28 2.58 -33.51 9.23
N VAL A 29 2.46 -32.85 8.06
CA VAL A 29 3.46 -31.92 7.54
C VAL A 29 3.67 -30.72 8.48
N LYS A 30 2.59 -30.14 9.01
CA LYS A 30 2.64 -29.01 9.95
C LYS A 30 3.28 -29.40 11.29
N LYS A 31 2.88 -30.54 11.88
CA LYS A 31 3.42 -31.06 13.15
C LYS A 31 4.91 -31.32 13.05
N ARG A 32 5.36 -31.92 11.95
CA ARG A 32 6.79 -32.21 11.71
C ARG A 32 7.61 -30.95 11.43
N ALA A 33 7.07 -30.00 10.68
CA ALA A 33 7.73 -28.70 10.48
C ALA A 33 7.93 -27.94 11.80
N ALA A 34 6.96 -27.99 12.71
CA ALA A 34 7.07 -27.42 14.05
C ALA A 34 8.14 -28.12 14.89
N TYR A 35 8.15 -29.46 14.89
CA TYR A 35 9.19 -30.26 15.57
C TYR A 35 10.60 -29.91 15.07
N LEU A 36 10.77 -29.73 13.76
CA LEU A 36 12.03 -29.34 13.13
C LEU A 36 12.38 -27.85 13.31
N LYS A 37 11.61 -27.09 14.10
CA LYS A 37 11.74 -25.63 14.28
C LYS A 37 11.77 -24.86 12.95
N LEU A 38 11.14 -25.43 11.92
CA LEU A 38 10.90 -24.81 10.61
C LEU A 38 9.61 -23.97 10.64
N CYS A 39 9.27 -23.40 11.79
CA CYS A 39 8.20 -22.42 11.93
C CYS A 39 8.82 -21.03 11.99
N ARG A 40 8.11 -20.03 11.44
CA ARG A 40 8.51 -18.65 11.71
C ARG A 40 8.52 -18.45 13.23
N ARG A 41 9.58 -17.82 13.75
CA ARG A 41 9.56 -17.28 15.11
C ARG A 41 8.28 -16.44 15.24
N ARG A 42 7.52 -16.63 16.33
CA ARG A 42 6.33 -15.83 16.59
C ARG A 42 6.77 -14.37 16.56
N ALA A 43 6.05 -13.54 15.80
CA ALA A 43 6.33 -12.11 15.79
C ALA A 43 6.27 -11.62 17.25
N PRO A 44 7.25 -10.85 17.73
CA PRO A 44 7.22 -10.33 19.09
C PRO A 44 5.92 -9.54 19.31
N ARG A 45 5.41 -9.48 20.55
CA ARG A 45 4.26 -8.61 20.85
C ARG A 45 4.66 -7.16 20.61
N TRP A 46 3.70 -6.30 20.29
CA TRP A 46 3.94 -4.86 20.31
C TRP A 46 4.05 -4.41 21.76
N THR A 47 5.05 -3.58 22.04
CA THR A 47 5.23 -2.93 23.33
C THR A 47 4.89 -1.45 23.21
N ASP A 48 4.55 -0.80 24.32
CA ASP A 48 4.25 0.63 24.34
C ASP A 48 5.45 1.47 23.86
N ALA A 49 6.66 0.98 24.08
CA ALA A 49 7.89 1.58 23.56
C ALA A 49 8.01 1.45 22.03
N ASP A 50 7.65 0.29 21.45
CA ASP A 50 7.61 0.10 20.00
C ASP A 50 6.59 1.04 19.35
N GLU A 51 5.46 1.28 20.00
CA GLU A 51 4.40 2.17 19.52
C GLU A 51 4.80 3.64 19.62
N SER A 52 5.36 4.06 20.75
CA SER A 52 5.88 5.41 20.91
C SER A 52 6.96 5.72 19.86
N HIS A 53 7.87 4.77 19.63
CA HIS A 53 8.93 4.91 18.63
C HIS A 53 8.38 4.90 17.18
N LEU A 54 7.34 4.10 16.91
CA LEU A 54 6.62 4.11 15.64
C LEU A 54 6.01 5.49 15.37
N LEU A 55 5.28 6.06 16.34
CA LEU A 55 4.61 7.35 16.22
C LEU A 55 5.62 8.49 16.05
N TRP A 56 6.65 8.57 16.89
CA TRP A 56 7.72 9.57 16.75
C TRP A 56 8.48 9.46 15.43
N SER A 57 8.71 8.24 14.93
CA SER A 57 9.36 8.06 13.64
C SER A 57 8.48 8.53 12.48
N ILE A 58 7.15 8.47 12.63
CA ILE A 58 6.21 9.01 11.66
C ILE A 58 6.18 10.53 11.73
N ASP A 59 6.14 11.12 12.92
CA ASP A 59 6.18 12.58 13.13
C ASP A 59 7.48 13.19 12.58
N SER A 60 8.59 12.46 12.67
CA SER A 60 9.88 12.85 12.09
C SER A 60 10.05 12.52 10.60
N ASN A 61 8.97 12.13 9.90
CA ASN A 61 8.93 11.82 8.47
C ASN A 61 9.83 10.65 8.01
N ALA A 62 10.13 9.69 8.89
CA ALA A 62 10.87 8.48 8.49
C ALA A 62 10.06 7.63 7.50
N SER A 63 10.76 6.98 6.56
CA SER A 63 10.11 6.05 5.63
C SER A 63 9.65 4.79 6.36
N LEU A 64 8.57 4.14 5.89
CA LEU A 64 8.09 2.88 6.48
C LEU A 64 9.15 1.76 6.45
N ALA A 65 10.06 1.80 5.48
CA ALA A 65 11.20 0.87 5.41
C ALA A 65 12.19 1.13 6.55
N LEU A 66 12.54 2.38 6.79
CA LEU A 66 13.45 2.79 7.88
C LEU A 66 12.83 2.51 9.25
N ILE A 67 11.52 2.74 9.41
CA ILE A 67 10.79 2.42 10.65
C ILE A 67 10.80 0.92 10.90
N ALA A 68 10.51 0.11 9.88
CA ALA A 68 10.52 -1.34 9.97
C ALA A 68 11.91 -1.87 10.37
N GLU A 69 12.97 -1.32 9.78
CA GLU A 69 14.35 -1.65 10.12
C GLU A 69 14.67 -1.32 11.58
N ARG A 70 14.38 -0.09 12.03
CA ARG A 70 14.60 0.36 13.41
C ARG A 70 13.86 -0.46 14.45
N LEU A 71 12.64 -0.91 14.14
CA LEU A 71 11.83 -1.74 15.03
C LEU A 71 12.14 -3.25 14.90
N GLY A 72 13.03 -3.65 13.97
CA GLY A 72 13.28 -5.06 13.67
C GLY A 72 12.02 -5.81 13.19
N ARG A 73 11.11 -5.10 12.53
CA ARG A 73 9.82 -5.61 12.03
C ARG A 73 9.78 -5.62 10.51
N THR A 74 8.73 -6.22 9.97
CA THR A 74 8.44 -6.11 8.53
C THR A 74 7.55 -4.91 8.27
N VAL A 75 7.68 -4.30 7.09
CA VAL A 75 6.81 -3.20 6.64
C VAL A 75 5.32 -3.57 6.72
N ALA A 76 4.98 -4.81 6.40
CA ALA A 76 3.61 -5.31 6.53
C ALA A 76 3.11 -5.34 7.99
N ALA A 77 3.97 -5.66 8.95
CA ALA A 77 3.62 -5.64 10.37
C ALA A 77 3.43 -4.20 10.87
N VAL A 78 4.27 -3.26 10.41
CA VAL A 78 4.13 -1.82 10.70
C VAL A 78 2.81 -1.28 10.13
N ARG A 79 2.51 -1.52 8.85
CA ARG A 79 1.21 -1.13 8.23
C ARG A 79 0.02 -1.73 8.97
N LYS A 80 0.11 -2.99 9.38
CA LYS A 80 -0.95 -3.63 10.15
C LYS A 80 -1.14 -2.92 11.49
N ARG A 81 -0.05 -2.64 12.23
CA ARG A 81 -0.17 -1.97 13.53
C ARG A 81 -0.72 -0.57 13.42
N LEU A 82 -0.33 0.19 12.39
CA LEU A 82 -0.90 1.49 12.11
C LEU A 82 -2.41 1.41 11.91
N ARG A 83 -2.90 0.43 11.14
CA ARG A 83 -4.35 0.19 11.04
C ARG A 83 -4.99 -0.23 12.36
N ASP A 84 -4.34 -1.09 13.13
CA ASP A 84 -4.83 -1.52 14.45
C ASP A 84 -4.88 -0.36 15.48
N LEU A 85 -4.15 0.72 15.23
CA LEU A 85 -4.12 1.97 16.02
C LEU A 85 -5.02 3.07 15.43
N ASP A 86 -5.88 2.74 14.44
CA ASP A 86 -6.67 3.69 13.65
C ASP A 86 -5.84 4.83 13.02
N TYR A 87 -4.55 4.56 12.81
CA TYR A 87 -3.62 5.41 12.11
C TYR A 87 -3.80 5.22 10.58
N THR A 88 -4.95 5.68 10.07
CA THR A 88 -5.31 5.67 8.64
C THR A 88 -4.69 6.83 7.88
N ALA A 89 -4.71 6.80 6.54
CA ALA A 89 -4.31 7.94 5.70
C ALA A 89 -5.09 9.23 6.02
N GLU A 90 -6.32 9.10 6.56
CA GLU A 90 -7.16 10.19 7.06
C GLU A 90 -6.61 10.77 8.37
N SER A 91 -6.06 9.94 9.26
CA SER A 91 -5.35 10.38 10.48
C SER A 91 -4.01 11.07 10.19
N LEU A 92 -3.43 10.83 9.01
CA LEU A 92 -2.15 11.38 8.53
C LEU A 92 -2.30 12.53 7.53
N GLY A 93 -3.53 12.93 7.20
CA GLY A 93 -3.80 14.13 6.41
C GLY A 93 -3.48 14.05 4.91
N GLY A 94 -3.43 12.85 4.29
CA GLY A 94 -3.42 12.70 2.82
C GLY A 94 -2.10 12.27 2.14
N PHE A 95 -2.13 12.25 0.81
CA PHE A 95 -1.08 11.80 -0.12
C PHE A 95 0.05 12.80 -0.29
N LYS A 96 1.29 12.32 -0.49
CA LYS A 96 2.37 13.18 -0.98
C LYS A 96 2.23 13.39 -2.48
N VAL A 97 2.77 14.50 -2.97
CA VAL A 97 2.86 14.81 -4.41
C VAL A 97 3.43 13.64 -5.21
N LYS A 98 4.51 13.02 -4.72
CA LYS A 98 5.12 11.86 -5.38
C LYS A 98 4.18 10.66 -5.44
N ASP A 99 3.43 10.39 -4.37
CA ASP A 99 2.51 9.26 -4.32
C ASP A 99 1.38 9.46 -5.35
N VAL A 100 0.84 10.68 -5.45
CA VAL A 100 -0.17 11.04 -6.47
C VAL A 100 0.40 10.96 -7.88
N ALA A 101 1.65 11.39 -8.07
CA ALA A 101 2.34 11.33 -9.35
C ALA A 101 2.50 9.88 -9.83
N ASP A 102 2.96 9.00 -8.94
CA ASP A 102 3.13 7.58 -9.21
C ASP A 102 1.77 6.92 -9.48
N MET A 103 0.72 7.25 -8.72
CA MET A 103 -0.64 6.72 -8.90
C MET A 103 -1.24 7.10 -10.27
N PHE A 104 -1.07 8.35 -10.70
CA PHE A 104 -1.63 8.82 -11.97
C PHE A 104 -0.68 8.63 -13.15
N ALA A 105 0.49 8.02 -12.92
CA ALA A 105 1.57 7.88 -13.90
C ALA A 105 1.93 9.22 -14.58
N VAL A 106 1.96 10.31 -13.81
CA VAL A 106 2.33 11.65 -14.28
C VAL A 106 3.61 12.13 -13.60
N PRO A 107 4.35 13.08 -14.20
CA PRO A 107 5.50 13.67 -13.53
C PRO A 107 5.11 14.39 -12.23
N PRO A 108 5.92 14.33 -11.16
CA PRO A 108 5.65 15.05 -9.91
C PRO A 108 5.45 16.56 -10.10
N ALA A 109 6.17 17.17 -11.04
CA ALA A 109 6.01 18.59 -11.38
C ALA A 109 4.58 18.92 -11.83
N ARG A 110 3.89 17.97 -12.48
CA ARG A 110 2.51 18.16 -12.93
C ARG A 110 1.52 18.15 -11.77
N VAL A 111 1.77 17.29 -10.77
CA VAL A 111 0.99 17.29 -9.53
C VAL A 111 1.25 18.56 -8.71
N GLN A 112 2.50 19.05 -8.66
CA GLN A 112 2.82 20.33 -8.02
C GLN A 112 2.09 21.49 -8.69
N TYR A 113 2.03 21.50 -10.02
CA TYR A 113 1.25 22.47 -10.78
C TYR A 113 -0.24 22.42 -10.39
N TRP A 114 -0.86 21.24 -10.32
CA TRP A 114 -2.26 21.12 -9.88
C TRP A 114 -2.50 21.60 -8.44
N VAL A 115 -1.52 21.46 -7.56
CA VAL A 115 -1.58 22.02 -6.20
C VAL A 115 -1.46 23.55 -6.23
N ALA A 116 -0.59 24.10 -7.08
CA ALA A 116 -0.42 25.54 -7.25
C ALA A 116 -1.71 26.18 -7.80
N GLU A 117 -2.31 25.56 -8.80
CA GLU A 117 -3.59 25.93 -9.43
C GLU A 117 -4.83 25.61 -8.58
N LYS A 118 -4.64 25.13 -7.33
CA LYS A 118 -5.73 24.79 -6.39
C LYS A 118 -6.72 23.73 -6.89
N LEU A 119 -6.34 22.95 -7.90
CA LEU A 119 -7.08 21.77 -8.36
C LEU A 119 -6.93 20.60 -7.37
N LEU A 120 -5.78 20.54 -6.71
CA LEU A 120 -5.52 19.64 -5.59
C LEU A 120 -5.23 20.46 -4.33
N LEU A 121 -6.10 20.31 -3.34
CA LEU A 121 -6.00 20.96 -2.04
C LEU A 121 -5.13 20.15 -1.11
N THR A 122 -4.31 20.86 -0.36
CA THR A 122 -3.43 20.27 0.64
C THR A 122 -3.79 20.74 2.05
N LYS A 123 -3.65 19.86 3.02
CA LYS A 123 -3.73 20.16 4.46
C LYS A 123 -2.43 19.69 5.11
N GLY A 124 -1.69 20.59 5.74
CA GLY A 124 -0.38 20.26 6.33
C GLY A 124 0.66 19.76 5.30
N GLY A 125 0.59 20.24 4.04
CA GLY A 125 1.51 19.84 2.97
C GLY A 125 1.20 18.49 2.30
N ARG A 126 0.03 17.91 2.58
CA ARG A 126 -0.44 16.62 2.02
C ARG A 126 -1.77 16.79 1.31
N ILE A 127 -1.93 16.09 0.18
CA ILE A 127 -3.11 16.17 -0.70
C ILE A 127 -4.19 15.26 -0.12
N THR A 128 -5.36 15.80 0.25
CA THR A 128 -6.39 15.01 0.95
C THR A 128 -7.15 14.08 -0.01
N ASP A 129 -7.66 12.96 0.49
CA ASP A 129 -8.50 12.03 -0.27
C ASP A 129 -9.74 12.71 -0.86
N SER A 130 -10.39 13.59 -0.08
CA SER A 130 -11.53 14.38 -0.54
C SER A 130 -11.17 15.29 -1.72
N SER A 131 -9.98 15.86 -1.73
CA SER A 131 -9.52 16.68 -2.84
C SER A 131 -9.15 15.84 -4.06
N VAL A 132 -8.57 14.66 -3.86
CA VAL A 132 -8.30 13.73 -4.95
C VAL A 132 -9.61 13.29 -5.59
N SER A 133 -10.58 12.82 -4.80
CA SER A 133 -11.89 12.39 -5.30
C SER A 133 -12.58 13.49 -6.11
N LYS A 134 -12.58 14.73 -5.59
CA LYS A 134 -13.11 15.88 -6.32
C LYS A 134 -12.35 16.16 -7.63
N PHE A 135 -11.02 16.12 -7.59
CA PHE A 135 -10.19 16.26 -8.79
C PHE A 135 -10.47 15.19 -9.84
N LEU A 136 -10.71 13.93 -9.43
CA LEU A 136 -11.06 12.85 -10.36
C LEU A 136 -12.41 13.07 -11.03
N ALA A 137 -13.37 13.65 -10.32
CA ALA A 137 -14.69 13.98 -10.84
C ALA A 137 -14.65 15.19 -11.80
N ASP A 138 -13.92 16.24 -11.43
CA ASP A 138 -13.90 17.53 -12.14
C ASP A 138 -12.90 17.56 -13.30
N HIS A 139 -11.79 16.82 -13.19
CA HIS A 139 -10.66 16.85 -14.15
C HIS A 139 -10.18 15.47 -14.63
N PRO A 140 -11.09 14.58 -15.09
CA PRO A 140 -10.71 13.24 -15.53
C PRO A 140 -9.78 13.23 -16.75
N GLU A 141 -9.79 14.29 -17.57
CA GLU A 141 -8.98 14.46 -18.78
C GLU A 141 -7.49 14.67 -18.49
N LYS A 142 -7.14 15.09 -17.27
CA LYS A 142 -5.75 15.34 -16.87
C LYS A 142 -4.98 14.05 -16.51
N ILE A 143 -5.70 12.93 -16.40
CA ILE A 143 -5.15 11.64 -16.01
C ILE A 143 -5.10 10.75 -17.24
N PRO A 144 -3.94 10.14 -17.55
CA PRO A 144 -3.81 9.21 -18.67
C PRO A 144 -4.41 7.83 -18.32
N PHE A 145 -5.71 7.81 -17.99
CA PHE A 145 -6.43 6.68 -17.40
C PHE A 145 -6.26 5.37 -18.18
N GLU A 146 -6.36 5.43 -19.52
CA GLU A 146 -6.25 4.27 -20.39
C GLU A 146 -4.84 3.64 -20.39
N SER A 147 -3.82 4.40 -20.00
CA SER A 147 -2.44 3.91 -19.89
C SER A 147 -2.11 3.30 -18.52
N LEU A 148 -3.02 3.45 -17.54
CA LEU A 148 -2.84 2.90 -16.20
C LEU A 148 -3.18 1.41 -16.17
N SER A 149 -2.58 0.68 -15.24
CA SER A 149 -2.93 -0.72 -14.98
C SER A 149 -4.40 -0.88 -14.59
N VAL A 150 -5.00 -2.03 -14.91
CA VAL A 150 -6.41 -2.35 -14.57
C VAL A 150 -6.72 -2.12 -13.09
N ASP A 151 -5.85 -2.60 -12.19
CA ASP A 151 -6.01 -2.40 -10.74
C ASP A 151 -6.11 -0.91 -10.36
N MET A 152 -5.36 -0.04 -11.05
CA MET A 152 -5.36 1.40 -10.80
C MET A 152 -6.61 2.06 -11.41
N GLN A 153 -7.04 1.60 -12.58
CA GLN A 153 -8.28 2.06 -13.20
C GLN A 153 -9.50 1.76 -12.31
N ASP A 154 -9.55 0.57 -11.71
CA ASP A 154 -10.61 0.18 -10.80
C ASP A 154 -10.57 0.99 -9.50
N TRP A 155 -9.38 1.20 -8.93
CA TRP A 155 -9.22 2.07 -7.76
C TRP A 155 -9.68 3.51 -8.04
N LEU A 156 -9.33 4.08 -9.19
CA LEU A 156 -9.78 5.43 -9.57
C LEU A 156 -11.30 5.51 -9.69
N ARG A 157 -11.96 4.47 -10.22
CA ARG A 157 -13.43 4.40 -10.27
C ARG A 157 -14.05 4.36 -8.88
N GLU A 158 -13.49 3.57 -7.97
CA GLU A 158 -13.92 3.53 -6.56
C GLU A 158 -13.77 4.90 -5.88
N MET A 159 -12.74 5.67 -6.26
CA MET A 159 -12.48 7.03 -5.75
C MET A 159 -13.33 8.14 -6.40
N GLY A 160 -14.19 7.81 -7.37
CA GLY A 160 -15.08 8.77 -8.02
C GLY A 160 -14.68 9.22 -9.43
N TYR A 161 -13.71 8.54 -10.07
CA TYR A 161 -13.41 8.79 -11.48
C TYR A 161 -14.63 8.43 -12.36
N PRO A 162 -15.07 9.32 -13.27
CA PRO A 162 -16.29 9.12 -14.03
C PRO A 162 -16.20 7.89 -14.94
N GLY A 163 -17.27 7.09 -14.93
CA GLY A 163 -17.43 5.98 -15.87
C GLY A 163 -17.44 6.45 -17.33
N ARG A 164 -17.22 5.52 -18.26
CA ARG A 164 -17.09 5.80 -19.72
C ARG A 164 -18.25 6.65 -20.30
N ALA A 165 -19.46 6.50 -19.75
CA ALA A 165 -20.64 7.27 -20.14
C ALA A 165 -20.64 8.73 -19.65
N ALA A 166 -20.00 9.02 -18.52
CA ALA A 166 -19.89 10.38 -17.97
C ALA A 166 -18.74 11.17 -18.63
N LYS A 167 -17.68 10.48 -19.06
CA LYS A 167 -16.56 11.07 -19.83
C LYS A 167 -17.01 11.75 -21.14
N GLN A 168 -17.98 11.16 -21.83
CA GLN A 168 -18.53 11.73 -23.08
C GLN A 168 -19.37 12.99 -22.86
N LYS A 169 -19.99 13.15 -21.69
CA LYS A 169 -20.68 14.39 -21.31
C LYS A 169 -19.69 15.49 -20.94
N ALA A 170 -18.65 15.19 -20.16
CA ALA A 170 -17.66 16.20 -19.75
C ALA A 170 -16.82 16.72 -20.93
N ALA A 171 -16.43 15.85 -21.87
CA ALA A 171 -15.70 16.26 -23.08
C ALA A 171 -16.56 17.00 -24.13
N GLY A 172 -17.88 17.01 -23.96
CA GLY A 172 -18.82 17.69 -24.87
C GLY A 172 -19.21 19.11 -24.43
N VAL A 173 -18.71 19.60 -23.30
CA VAL A 173 -19.03 20.96 -22.78
C VAL A 173 -18.05 22.03 -23.28
N ASP A 174 -16.89 21.65 -23.83
CA ASP A 174 -15.87 22.59 -24.32
C ASP A 174 -16.03 22.98 -25.81
N ASN A 175 -17.20 22.78 -26.40
CA ASN A 175 -17.45 23.07 -27.82
C ASN A 175 -18.78 23.81 -28.02
N GLU A 176 -18.94 24.95 -27.36
CA GLU A 176 -19.90 26.01 -27.72
C GLU A 176 -19.37 27.39 -27.32
#